data_AF-A0A6N7SRU6-F1
#
_entry.id   AF-A0A6N7SRU6-F1
#
_cell.length_a   1.000
_cell.length_b   1.000
_cell.length_c   1.000
_cell.angle_alpha   90.00
_cell.angle_beta   90.00
_cell.angle_gamma   90.00
#
_symmetry.space_group_name_H-M   'P 1'
#
loop_
_entity.id
_entity.type
_entity.pdbx_description
1 polymer ?
#
loop_
_entity_poly.entity_id
_entity_poly.type
_entity_poly.pdbx_seq_one_letter_code
_entity_poly.pdbx_strand_id
1 'polypeptide(L)'
;MTFVPYKNDILSNISERFINMYNQSLQAEFVENIELAAIGYRSALEILVKDFAVIELNKTHDEVVKKSLCSAIGEYLAQPELVQTADVIRILGNDYTHYQRKYPEHDFTLLKGYMEIFIKQIEVQYMVKHPPVARPD
;
A
#
# COMPACT_ATOMS: atom_id res chain seq x y z
N MET A 1 24.74 10.41 -2.99
CA MET A 1 24.02 9.12 -2.94
C MET A 1 23.25 8.94 -4.23
N THR A 2 22.98 7.70 -4.65
CA THR A 2 22.17 7.42 -5.84
C THR A 2 20.89 6.74 -5.39
N PHE A 3 19.74 7.20 -5.89
CA PHE A 3 18.45 6.56 -5.63
C PHE A 3 18.44 5.15 -6.24
N VAL A 4 18.01 4.16 -5.45
CA VAL A 4 17.84 2.78 -5.91
C VAL A 4 16.34 2.48 -5.92
N PRO A 5 15.74 2.24 -7.09
CA PRO A 5 14.33 1.90 -7.18
C PRO A 5 13.99 0.60 -6.46
N TYR A 6 12.86 0.60 -5.76
CA TYR A 6 12.22 -0.59 -5.23
C TYR A 6 11.78 -1.52 -6.37
N LYS A 7 12.02 -2.81 -6.20
CA LYS A 7 11.60 -3.88 -7.10
C LYS A 7 10.98 -5.01 -6.31
N ASN A 8 9.87 -5.55 -6.83
CA ASN A 8 9.21 -6.72 -6.26
C ASN A 8 8.39 -7.42 -7.35
N ASP A 9 8.78 -8.63 -7.71
CA ASP A 9 8.14 -9.35 -8.83
C ASP A 9 6.71 -9.78 -8.50
N ILE A 10 6.45 -10.18 -7.24
CA ILE A 10 5.11 -10.53 -6.77
C ILE A 10 4.18 -9.33 -6.89
N LEU A 11 4.59 -8.19 -6.35
CA LEU A 11 3.76 -6.99 -6.37
C LEU A 11 3.68 -6.37 -7.78
N SER A 12 4.68 -6.55 -8.64
CA SER A 12 4.61 -6.15 -10.05
C SER A 12 3.52 -6.93 -10.79
N ASN A 13 3.40 -8.24 -10.52
CA ASN A 13 2.36 -9.08 -11.12
C ASN A 13 0.94 -8.70 -10.66
N ILE A 14 0.81 -8.17 -9.43
CA ILE A 14 -0.46 -7.65 -8.92
C ILE A 14 -0.73 -6.25 -9.47
N SER A 15 0.28 -5.38 -9.47
CA SER A 15 0.16 -3.98 -9.86
C SER A 15 1.51 -3.33 -10.20
N GLU A 16 1.82 -3.22 -11.49
CA GLU A 16 2.94 -2.38 -11.97
C GLU A 16 2.75 -0.91 -11.59
N ARG A 17 1.49 -0.45 -11.55
CA ARG A 17 1.15 0.92 -11.19
C ARG A 17 1.50 1.23 -9.74
N PHE A 18 1.31 0.27 -8.84
CA PHE A 18 1.76 0.37 -7.46
C PHE A 18 3.28 0.54 -7.39
N ILE A 19 4.05 -0.31 -8.09
CA ILE A 19 5.51 -0.22 -8.12
C ILE A 19 5.97 1.17 -8.59
N ASN A 20 5.34 1.70 -9.63
CA ASN A 20 5.64 3.04 -10.14
C ASN A 20 5.33 4.12 -9.10
N MET A 21 4.12 4.16 -8.54
CA MET A 21 3.72 5.17 -7.55
C MET A 21 4.58 5.09 -6.27
N TYR A 22 4.86 3.88 -5.79
CA TYR A 22 5.69 3.67 -4.61
C TYR A 22 7.12 4.19 -4.84
N ASN A 23 7.69 3.96 -6.02
CA ASN A 23 9.00 4.50 -6.40
C ASN A 23 9.03 6.02 -6.50
N GLN A 24 7.98 6.65 -7.04
CA GLN A 24 7.88 8.12 -7.03
C GLN A 24 7.85 8.68 -5.59
N SER A 25 7.17 7.97 -4.69
CA SER A 25 7.10 8.33 -3.27
C SER A 25 8.47 8.19 -2.59
N LEU A 26 9.17 7.07 -2.83
CA LEU A 26 10.54 6.84 -2.35
C LEU A 26 11.52 7.88 -2.90
N GLN A 27 11.36 8.30 -4.16
CA GLN A 27 12.21 9.32 -4.76
C GLN A 27 11.96 10.69 -4.13
N ALA A 28 10.70 11.04 -3.84
CA ALA A 28 10.36 12.25 -3.12
C ALA A 28 10.97 12.24 -1.71
N GLU A 29 10.90 11.11 -1.00
CA GLU A 29 11.56 10.92 0.30
C GLU A 29 13.07 11.11 0.19
N PHE A 30 13.70 10.50 -0.82
CA PHE A 30 15.15 10.55 -1.02
C PHE A 30 15.69 11.96 -1.22
N VAL A 31 14.89 12.88 -1.75
CA VAL A 31 15.23 14.31 -1.90
C VAL A 31 14.62 15.18 -0.80
N GLU A 32 14.21 14.58 0.33
CA GLU A 32 13.67 15.23 1.52
C GLU A 32 12.32 15.96 1.32
N ASN A 33 11.59 15.64 0.24
CA ASN A 33 10.23 16.13 0.00
C ASN A 33 9.19 15.27 0.74
N ILE A 34 9.24 15.31 2.07
CA ILE A 34 8.50 14.40 2.96
C ILE A 34 6.98 14.46 2.78
N GLU A 35 6.40 15.66 2.58
CA GLU A 35 4.95 15.79 2.39
C GLU A 35 4.48 15.11 1.11
N LEU A 36 5.21 15.30 0.01
CA LEU A 36 4.93 14.62 -1.25
C LEU A 36 5.12 13.11 -1.13
N ALA A 37 6.16 12.66 -0.42
CA ALA A 37 6.39 11.25 -0.17
C ALA A 37 5.21 10.61 0.59
N ALA A 38 4.70 11.28 1.64
CA ALA A 38 3.57 10.79 2.43
C ALA A 38 2.28 10.69 1.61
N ILE A 39 2.00 11.69 0.77
CA ILE A 39 0.87 11.69 -0.17
C ILE A 39 1.01 10.55 -1.19
N GLY A 40 2.23 10.36 -1.69
CA GLY A 40 2.58 9.28 -2.60
C GLY A 40 2.35 7.90 -1.96
N TYR A 41 2.77 7.68 -0.72
CA TYR A 41 2.56 6.42 -0.01
C TYR A 41 1.08 6.10 0.18
N ARG A 42 0.25 7.08 0.55
CA ARG A 42 -1.20 6.88 0.61
C ARG A 42 -1.79 6.54 -0.75
N SER A 43 -1.30 7.16 -1.82
CA SER A 43 -1.76 6.88 -3.19
C SER A 43 -1.33 5.48 -3.65
N ALA A 44 -0.09 5.09 -3.32
CA ALA A 44 0.42 3.74 -3.58
C ALA A 44 -0.41 2.68 -2.84
N LEU A 45 -0.76 2.91 -1.57
CA LEU A 45 -1.65 2.06 -0.80
C LEU A 45 -2.99 1.85 -1.52
N GLU A 46 -3.63 2.94 -1.96
CA GLU A 46 -4.92 2.84 -2.66
C GLU A 46 -4.83 2.02 -3.93
N ILE A 47 -3.79 2.25 -4.73
CA ILE A 47 -3.54 1.48 -5.96
C ILE A 47 -3.40 0.00 -5.62
N LEU A 48 -2.55 -0.34 -4.66
CA LEU A 48 -2.29 -1.74 -4.32
C LEU A 48 -3.51 -2.46 -3.76
N VAL A 49 -4.27 -1.84 -2.85
CA VAL A 49 -5.50 -2.44 -2.28
C VAL A 49 -6.51 -2.72 -3.39
N LYS A 50 -6.69 -1.76 -4.30
CA LYS A 50 -7.67 -1.85 -5.39
C LYS A 50 -7.25 -2.89 -6.43
N ASP A 51 -6.00 -2.88 -6.86
CA ASP A 51 -5.50 -3.83 -7.84
C ASP A 51 -5.44 -5.25 -7.26
N PHE A 52 -5.08 -5.41 -5.98
CA PHE A 52 -5.18 -6.70 -5.27
C PHE A 52 -6.62 -7.23 -5.28
N ALA A 53 -7.63 -6.38 -5.10
CA ALA A 53 -9.03 -6.81 -5.15
C ALA A 53 -9.44 -7.31 -6.55
N VAL A 54 -8.96 -6.64 -7.61
CA VAL A 54 -9.22 -7.07 -8.99
C VAL A 54 -8.55 -8.41 -9.29
N ILE A 55 -7.26 -8.53 -8.97
CA ILE A 55 -6.44 -9.69 -9.35
C ILE A 55 -6.69 -10.90 -8.44
N GLU A 56 -6.73 -10.72 -7.13
CA GLU A 56 -6.71 -11.81 -6.14
C GLU A 56 -8.09 -12.14 -5.55
N LEU A 57 -9.08 -11.28 -5.75
CA LEU A 57 -10.45 -11.45 -5.25
C LEU A 57 -11.50 -11.44 -6.37
N ASN A 58 -11.08 -11.41 -7.64
CA ASN A 58 -11.95 -11.39 -8.83
C ASN A 58 -13.00 -10.27 -8.81
N LYS A 59 -12.66 -9.10 -8.25
CA LYS A 59 -13.53 -7.93 -8.28
C LYS A 59 -13.46 -7.22 -9.63
N THR A 60 -14.56 -6.59 -10.03
CA THR A 60 -14.57 -5.83 -11.29
C THR A 60 -13.92 -4.46 -11.10
N HIS A 61 -13.22 -3.97 -12.13
CA HIS A 61 -12.63 -2.63 -12.09
C HIS A 61 -13.67 -1.53 -11.77
N ASP A 62 -14.88 -1.64 -12.35
CA ASP A 62 -15.98 -0.70 -12.12
C ASP A 62 -16.50 -0.70 -10.68
N GLU A 63 -16.46 -1.85 -9.99
CA GLU A 63 -16.79 -1.95 -8.57
C GLU A 63 -15.73 -1.24 -7.72
N VAL A 64 -14.47 -1.53 -8.00
CA VAL A 64 -13.33 -1.13 -7.18
C VAL A 64 -13.06 0.38 -7.29
N VAL A 65 -13.17 0.97 -8.48
CA VAL A 65 -12.89 2.40 -8.71
C VAL A 65 -13.87 3.30 -7.96
N LYS A 66 -15.13 2.87 -7.80
CA LYS A 66 -16.18 3.66 -7.12
C LYS A 66 -16.01 3.68 -5.60
N LYS A 67 -15.21 2.78 -5.02
CA LYS A 67 -15.01 2.71 -3.58
C LYS A 67 -13.97 3.73 -3.11
N SER A 68 -14.27 4.37 -1.99
CA SER A 68 -13.27 5.12 -1.25
C SER A 68 -12.19 4.19 -0.71
N LEU A 69 -11.00 4.70 -0.45
CA LEU A 69 -9.91 3.92 0.14
C LEU A 69 -10.32 3.26 1.47
N CYS A 70 -11.05 3.98 2.33
CA CYS A 70 -11.54 3.42 3.60
C CYS A 70 -12.48 2.22 3.37
N SER A 71 -13.39 2.32 2.40
CA SER A 71 -14.30 1.23 2.06
C SER A 71 -13.57 0.05 1.43
N ALA A 72 -12.61 0.32 0.54
CA ALA A 72 -11.80 -0.73 -0.10
C ALA A 72 -10.96 -1.49 0.93
N ILE A 73 -10.34 -0.79 1.90
CA ILE A 73 -9.60 -1.40 3.02
C ILE A 73 -10.52 -2.34 3.81
N GLY A 74 -11.68 -1.84 4.25
CA GLY A 74 -12.58 -2.64 5.09
C GLY A 74 -13.22 -3.84 4.39
N GLU A 75 -13.38 -3.78 3.07
CA GLU A 75 -14.06 -4.83 2.30
C GLU A 75 -13.10 -5.86 1.70
N TYR A 76 -11.92 -5.44 1.25
CA TYR A 76 -11.02 -6.29 0.47
C TYR A 76 -9.88 -6.87 1.30
N LEU A 77 -9.59 -6.31 2.47
CA LEU A 77 -8.55 -6.83 3.36
C LEU A 77 -9.23 -7.68 4.45
N ALA A 78 -9.19 -9.00 4.26
CA ALA A 78 -9.93 -9.95 5.12
C ALA A 78 -9.39 -10.06 6.56
N GLN A 79 -8.11 -9.71 6.78
CA GLN A 79 -7.43 -9.88 8.07
C GLN A 79 -7.48 -8.58 8.88
N PRO A 80 -7.96 -8.58 10.13
CA PRO A 80 -8.03 -7.39 10.97
C PRO A 80 -6.68 -6.67 11.12
N GLU A 81 -5.58 -7.41 11.18
CA GLU A 81 -4.23 -6.86 11.30
C GLU A 81 -3.81 -6.12 10.02
N LEU A 82 -4.23 -6.61 8.86
CA LEU A 82 -3.97 -5.98 7.57
C LEU A 82 -4.79 -4.69 7.41
N VAL A 83 -6.06 -4.71 7.84
CA VAL A 83 -6.93 -3.53 7.90
C VAL A 83 -6.33 -2.45 8.78
N GLN A 84 -5.91 -2.80 10.01
CA GLN A 84 -5.29 -1.86 10.95
C GLN A 84 -4.02 -1.23 10.36
N THR A 85 -3.18 -2.05 9.72
CA THR A 85 -1.95 -1.57 9.09
C THR A 85 -2.25 -0.58 7.97
N ALA A 86 -3.18 -0.91 7.08
CA ALA A 86 -3.62 -0.04 5.99
C ALA A 86 -4.25 1.26 6.48
N ASP A 87 -5.04 1.20 7.56
CA ASP A 87 -5.69 2.37 8.13
C ASP A 87 -4.69 3.37 8.74
N VAL A 88 -3.61 2.90 9.39
CA VAL A 88 -2.55 3.80 9.87
C VAL A 88 -1.93 4.58 8.71
N ILE A 89 -1.62 3.91 7.60
CA ILE A 89 -1.05 4.55 6.40
C ILE A 89 -2.06 5.55 5.80
N ARG A 90 -3.32 5.13 5.66
CA ARG A 90 -4.41 5.98 5.16
C ARG A 90 -4.59 7.23 6.00
N ILE A 91 -4.57 7.11 7.32
CA ILE A 91 -4.81 8.21 8.28
C ILE A 91 -3.61 9.15 8.27
N LEU A 92 -2.40 8.64 8.51
CA LEU A 92 -1.20 9.47 8.58
C LEU A 92 -0.91 10.13 7.24
N GLY A 93 -0.93 9.38 6.12
CA GLY A 93 -0.71 9.95 4.80
C GLY A 93 -1.76 11.00 4.40
N ASN A 94 -2.99 10.91 4.93
CA ASN A 94 -4.00 11.96 4.74
C ASN A 94 -3.73 13.18 5.63
N ASP A 95 -3.16 12.98 6.81
CA ASP A 95 -2.78 14.06 7.73
C ASP A 95 -1.74 15.02 7.11
N TYR A 96 -0.80 14.48 6.33
CA TYR A 96 0.18 15.28 5.56
C TYR A 96 -0.42 16.17 4.47
N THR A 97 -1.71 15.99 4.11
CA THR A 97 -2.41 16.88 3.16
C THR A 97 -3.13 18.04 3.83
N HIS A 98 -3.32 17.97 5.16
CA HIS A 98 -4.08 18.97 5.89
C HIS A 98 -3.20 20.17 6.27
N TYR A 99 -3.78 21.36 6.19
CA TYR A 99 -3.13 22.60 6.60
C TYR A 99 -2.72 22.58 8.08
N GLN A 100 -3.52 21.92 8.93
CA GLN A 100 -3.19 21.63 10.32
C GLN A 100 -3.16 20.11 10.51
N ARG A 101 -1.98 19.59 10.83
CA ARG A 101 -1.79 18.16 11.14
C ARG A 101 -2.49 17.82 12.45
N LYS A 102 -3.26 16.74 12.44
CA LYS A 102 -3.96 16.20 13.59
C LYS A 102 -3.04 15.38 14.49
N TYR A 103 -2.01 14.76 13.92
CA TYR A 103 -1.04 13.93 14.65
C TYR A 103 0.40 14.40 14.39
N PRO A 104 0.75 15.65 14.74
CA PRO A 104 2.08 16.21 14.50
C PRO A 104 3.20 15.47 15.26
N GLU A 105 2.86 14.73 16.32
CA GLU A 105 3.78 13.88 17.09
C GLU A 105 4.20 12.61 16.36
N HIS A 106 3.45 12.19 15.34
CA HIS A 106 3.74 11.00 14.55
C HIS A 106 4.57 11.37 13.32
N ASP A 107 5.85 10.98 13.35
CA ASP A 107 6.79 11.24 12.27
C ASP A 107 6.53 10.35 11.03
N PHE A 108 6.96 10.83 9.87
CA PHE A 108 6.97 10.15 8.58
C PHE A 108 7.62 8.77 8.64
N THR A 109 8.62 8.57 9.51
CA THR A 109 9.25 7.27 9.76
C THR A 109 8.23 6.20 10.16
N LEU A 110 7.20 6.57 10.95
CA LEU A 110 6.13 5.66 11.34
C LEU A 110 5.28 5.26 10.13
N LEU A 111 4.85 6.24 9.32
CA LEU A 111 4.09 6.00 8.09
C LEU A 111 4.84 5.04 7.16
N LYS A 112 6.14 5.26 6.95
CA LYS A 112 6.99 4.40 6.12
C LYS A 112 7.07 2.98 6.68
N GLY A 113 7.32 2.83 7.99
CA GLY A 113 7.37 1.51 8.63
C GLY A 113 6.09 0.71 8.45
N TYR A 114 4.92 1.36 8.61
CA TYR A 114 3.64 0.71 8.34
C TYR A 114 3.46 0.35 6.86
N MET A 115 3.92 1.18 5.93
CA MET A 115 3.89 0.87 4.51
C MET A 115 4.72 -0.38 4.16
N GLU A 116 5.91 -0.52 4.75
CA GLU A 116 6.75 -1.71 4.58
C GLU A 116 6.09 -2.98 5.15
N ILE A 117 5.45 -2.87 6.33
CA ILE A 117 4.67 -3.97 6.93
C ILE A 117 3.51 -4.37 6.03
N PHE A 118 2.75 -3.40 5.51
CA PHE A 118 1.60 -3.65 4.64
C PHE A 118 2.01 -4.40 3.37
N ILE A 119 3.09 -3.94 2.71
CA ILE A 119 3.69 -4.60 1.54
C ILE A 119 3.99 -6.07 1.85
N LYS A 120 4.66 -6.33 2.98
CA LYS A 120 5.00 -7.69 3.41
C LYS A 120 3.78 -8.55 3.69
N GLN A 121 2.74 -7.99 4.31
CA GLN A 121 1.49 -8.72 4.56
C GLN A 121 0.77 -9.10 3.26
N ILE A 122 0.77 -8.23 2.24
CA ILE A 122 0.21 -8.54 0.92
C ILE A 122 1.03 -9.66 0.24
N GLU A 123 2.36 -9.60 0.28
CA GLU A 123 3.21 -10.67 -0.25
C GLU A 123 2.91 -12.01 0.43
N VAL A 124 2.79 -12.02 1.76
CA VAL A 124 2.43 -13.22 2.53
C VAL A 124 1.08 -13.78 2.08
N GLN A 125 0.05 -12.92 1.97
CA GLN A 125 -1.26 -13.38 1.50
C GLN A 125 -1.21 -13.96 0.07
N TYR A 126 -0.46 -13.31 -0.82
CA TYR A 126 -0.28 -13.80 -2.19
C TYR A 126 0.40 -15.18 -2.20
N MET A 127 1.54 -15.33 -1.53
CA MET A 127 2.29 -16.59 -1.52
C MET A 127 1.50 -17.74 -0.88
N VAL A 128 0.70 -17.46 0.15
CA VAL A 128 -0.17 -18.46 0.79
C VAL A 128 -1.29 -18.91 -0.15
N LYS A 129 -1.83 -18.01 -0.98
CA LYS A 129 -2.84 -18.35 -2.00
C LYS A 129 -2.25 -19.09 -3.20
N HIS A 130 -0.98 -18.88 -3.51
CA HIS A 130 -0.28 -19.46 -4.66
C HIS A 130 0.91 -20.35 -4.21
N PRO A 131 0.66 -21.44 -3.46
CA PRO A 131 1.75 -22.28 -2.97
C PRO A 131 2.44 -22.99 -4.15
N PRO A 132 3.78 -23.01 -4.21
CA PRO A 132 4.52 -23.63 -5.31
C PRO A 132 4.46 -25.17 -5.28
N VAL A 133 4.05 -25.74 -4.16
CA VAL A 133 3.94 -27.18 -3.92
C VAL A 133 2.69 -27.47 -3.11
N ALA A 134 2.02 -28.58 -3.41
CA ALA A 134 0.90 -29.08 -2.63
C ALA A 134 1.34 -30.31 -1.83
N ARG A 135 0.71 -30.54 -0.67
CA ARG A 135 0.85 -31.82 0.04
C ARG A 135 0.31 -32.92 -0.90
N PRO A 136 1.07 -34.00 -1.17
CA PRO A 136 0.55 -35.16 -1.89
C PRO A 136 -0.65 -35.74 -1.13
N ASP A 137 -1.70 -36.12 -1.85
CA ASP A 137 -2.89 -36.78 -1.31
C ASP A 137 -2.55 -38.07 -0.53
#